data_AF-A0A8S9JLQ5-F1
#
_entry.id   AF-A0A8S9JLQ5-F1
#
_cell.length_a   1.000
_cell.length_b   1.000
_cell.length_c   1.000
_cell.angle_alpha   90.00
_cell.angle_beta   90.00
_cell.angle_gamma   90.00
#
_symmetry.space_group_name_H-M   'P 1'
#
loop_
_entity.id
_entity.type
_entity.pdbx_description
1 polymer ?
#
loop_
_entity_poly.entity_id
_entity_poly.type
_entity_poly.pdbx_seq_one_letter_code
_entity_poly.pdbx_strand_id
1 'polypeptide(L)'
;MKSASRKEFIRLWFKENCNPYEDEVLPAAPAELVTELAWRYIFLYETITGSRIDILPTQIYQQEPIHDRISRNTSQALSSLRQL
;
A
#
# COMPACT_ATOMS: atom_id res chain seq x y z
N MET A 1 -2.35 20.76 -10.16
CA MET A 1 -1.95 19.45 -9.59
C MET A 1 -2.78 18.39 -10.28
N LYS A 2 -2.20 17.64 -11.25
CA LYS A 2 -2.98 16.73 -12.12
C LYS A 2 -3.58 15.60 -11.29
N SER A 3 -4.89 15.42 -11.40
CA SER A 3 -5.70 14.40 -10.74
C SER A 3 -5.43 13.01 -11.32
N ALA A 4 -4.26 12.46 -11.06
CA ALA A 4 -4.01 11.04 -11.25
C ALA A 4 -4.63 10.31 -10.05
N SER A 5 -5.51 9.32 -10.28
CA SER A 5 -5.98 8.45 -9.21
C SER A 5 -4.77 7.83 -8.49
N ARG A 6 -4.85 7.51 -7.19
CA ARG A 6 -3.70 6.98 -6.42
C ARG A 6 -2.94 5.86 -7.16
N LYS A 7 -3.65 4.95 -7.83
CA LYS A 7 -3.07 3.86 -8.62
C LYS A 7 -2.42 4.31 -9.93
N GLU A 8 -2.85 5.43 -10.49
CA GLU A 8 -2.27 5.97 -11.72
C GLU A 8 -0.83 6.43 -11.50
N PHE A 9 -0.47 6.86 -10.29
CA PHE A 9 0.90 7.27 -9.96
C PHE A 9 1.91 6.13 -10.13
N ILE A 10 1.59 4.94 -9.60
CA ILE A 10 2.46 3.76 -9.74
C ILE A 10 2.40 3.19 -11.16
N ARG A 11 1.26 3.29 -11.84
CA ARG A 11 1.10 2.85 -13.23
C ARG A 11 1.98 3.67 -14.18
N LEU A 12 2.03 4.99 -13.99
CA LEU A 12 2.89 5.87 -14.78
C LEU A 12 4.38 5.58 -14.53
N TRP A 13 4.76 5.33 -13.27
CA TRP A 13 6.13 4.95 -12.95
C TRP A 13 6.55 3.66 -13.68
N PHE A 14 5.75 2.59 -13.60
CA PHE A 14 6.08 1.36 -14.32
C PHE A 14 6.11 1.54 -15.84
N LYS A 15 5.21 2.35 -16.40
CA LYS A 15 5.23 2.67 -17.84
C LYS A 15 6.53 3.34 -18.29
N GLU A 16 7.15 4.15 -17.44
CA GLU A 16 8.39 4.87 -17.74
C GLU A 16 9.66 4.06 -17.41
N ASN A 17 9.55 3.07 -16.53
CA ASN A 17 10.69 2.34 -15.97
C ASN A 17 10.74 0.85 -16.35
N CYS A 18 9.76 0.36 -17.10
CA CYS A 18 9.69 -1.04 -17.54
C CYS A 18 8.91 -1.18 -18.85
N ASN A 19 9.40 -2.02 -19.74
CA ASN A 19 8.67 -2.54 -20.88
C ASN A 19 8.07 -3.93 -20.54
N PRO A 20 6.75 -4.04 -20.33
CA PRO A 20 6.11 -5.29 -19.89
C PRO A 20 6.14 -6.43 -20.92
N TYR A 21 6.58 -6.17 -22.15
CA TYR A 21 6.67 -7.17 -23.22
C TYR A 21 8.10 -7.66 -23.46
N GLU A 22 9.11 -6.89 -23.04
CA GLU A 22 10.52 -7.18 -23.32
C GLU A 22 11.32 -7.45 -22.04
N ASP A 23 10.92 -6.88 -20.90
CA ASP A 23 11.62 -7.07 -19.64
C ASP A 23 11.17 -8.37 -18.97
N GLU A 24 12.10 -9.32 -18.78
CA GLU A 24 11.85 -10.57 -18.07
C GLU A 24 11.63 -10.36 -16.56
N VAL A 25 12.15 -9.27 -16.00
CA VAL A 25 12.11 -8.97 -14.57
C VAL A 25 11.54 -7.57 -14.35
N LEU A 26 10.50 -7.50 -13.51
CA LEU A 26 9.92 -6.22 -13.09
C LEU A 26 10.88 -5.48 -12.15
N PRO A 27 11.12 -4.18 -12.37
CA PRO A 27 11.96 -3.41 -11.48
C PRO A 27 11.29 -3.24 -10.11
N ALA A 28 12.11 -3.27 -9.05
CA ALA A 28 11.64 -2.93 -7.72
C ALA A 28 11.27 -1.44 -7.65
N ALA A 29 10.04 -1.16 -7.24
CA ALA A 29 9.59 0.22 -7.04
C ALA A 29 10.41 0.90 -5.91
N PRO A 30 10.76 2.19 -6.04
CA PRO A 30 11.46 2.93 -5.00
C PRO A 30 10.70 2.93 -3.68
N ALA A 31 11.41 2.84 -2.55
CA ALA A 31 10.80 2.78 -1.23
C ALA A 31 9.97 4.03 -0.92
N GLU A 32 10.43 5.20 -1.40
CA GLU A 32 9.74 6.47 -1.26
C GLU A 32 8.40 6.46 -2.01
N LEU A 33 8.39 5.91 -3.24
CA LEU A 33 7.19 5.79 -4.06
C LEU A 33 6.12 4.93 -3.35
N VAL A 34 6.54 3.79 -2.81
CA VAL A 34 5.66 2.87 -2.08
C VAL A 34 5.14 3.51 -0.80
N THR A 35 6.01 4.19 -0.05
CA THR A 35 5.68 4.86 1.21
C THR A 35 4.66 5.99 1.00
N GLU A 36 4.89 6.85 0.00
CA GLU A 36 3.95 7.91 -0.37
C GLU A 36 2.58 7.37 -0.77
N LEU A 37 2.55 6.29 -1.55
CA LEU A 37 1.29 5.66 -1.93
C LEU A 37 0.54 5.12 -0.71
N ALA A 38 1.25 4.44 0.20
CA ALA A 38 0.68 3.92 1.44
C ALA A 38 0.07 5.04 2.29
N TRP A 39 0.82 6.13 2.52
CA TRP A 39 0.33 7.30 3.26
C TRP A 39 -0.93 7.91 2.65
N ARG A 40 -0.99 8.05 1.32
CA ARG A 40 -2.18 8.60 0.65
C ARG A 40 -3.41 7.71 0.81
N TYR A 41 -3.23 6.39 0.95
CA TYR A 41 -4.34 5.46 1.19
C TYR A 41 -4.81 5.51 2.64
N ILE A 42 -3.88 5.55 3.60
CA ILE A 42 -4.18 5.74 5.03
C ILE A 42 -4.96 7.05 5.20
N PHE A 43 -4.39 8.16 4.73
CA PHE A 43 -5.02 9.47 4.82
C PHE A 43 -6.43 9.48 4.21
N LEU A 44 -6.63 8.84 3.05
CA LEU A 44 -7.95 8.74 2.45
C LEU A 44 -8.94 7.98 3.33
N TYR A 45 -8.53 6.81 3.82
CA TYR A 45 -9.36 5.99 4.68
C TYR A 45 -9.80 6.78 5.92
N GLU A 46 -8.86 7.44 6.59
CA GLU A 46 -9.14 8.25 7.78
C GLU A 46 -10.04 9.44 7.45
N THR A 47 -9.85 10.08 6.30
CA THR A 47 -10.69 11.20 5.84
C THR A 47 -12.12 10.78 5.55
N ILE A 48 -12.32 9.62 4.89
CA ILE A 48 -13.64 9.13 4.51
C ILE A 48 -14.40 8.57 5.72
N THR A 49 -13.71 7.85 6.59
CA THR A 49 -14.36 7.08 7.68
C THR A 49 -14.30 7.78 9.04
N GLY A 50 -13.44 8.78 9.22
CA GLY A 50 -13.12 9.36 10.53
C GLY A 50 -12.38 8.42 11.48
N SER A 51 -12.10 7.18 11.07
CA SER A 51 -11.41 6.17 11.87
C SER A 51 -9.91 6.23 11.63
N ARG A 52 -9.11 6.12 12.68
CA ARG A 52 -7.65 6.12 12.57
C ARG A 52 -7.08 4.72 12.36
N ILE A 53 -5.99 4.64 11.60
CA ILE A 53 -5.21 3.41 11.49
C ILE A 53 -4.05 3.47 12.48
N ASP A 54 -4.00 2.53 13.41
CA ASP A 54 -2.86 2.39 14.32
C ASP A 54 -1.68 1.76 13.58
N ILE A 55 -0.76 2.61 13.10
CA ILE A 55 0.48 2.17 12.49
C ILE A 55 1.43 1.72 13.60
N LEU A 56 1.45 0.42 13.86
CA LEU A 56 2.37 -0.17 14.84
C LEU A 56 3.82 -0.10 14.32
N PRO A 57 4.82 0.14 15.20
CA PRO A 57 6.20 0.38 14.79
C PRO A 57 6.77 -0.79 13.97
N THR A 58 7.44 -0.45 12.87
CA THR A 58 8.04 -1.41 11.94
C THR A 58 9.05 -2.34 12.60
N GLN A 59 9.69 -1.92 13.71
CA GLN A 59 10.63 -2.78 14.45
C GLN A 59 9.98 -4.04 15.01
N ILE A 60 8.69 -4.02 15.36
CA ILE A 60 7.95 -5.20 15.84
C ILE A 60 7.76 -6.22 14.69
N TYR A 61 7.76 -5.75 13.44
CA TYR A 61 7.42 -6.54 12.26
C TYR A 61 8.60 -6.85 11.34
N GLN A 62 9.83 -6.49 11.72
CA GLN A 62 11.02 -6.75 10.89
C GLN A 62 11.32 -8.24 10.72
N GLN A 63 10.77 -9.10 11.59
CA GLN A 63 10.97 -10.55 11.56
C GLN A 63 9.84 -11.30 10.83
N GLU A 64 8.71 -10.64 10.52
CA GLU A 64 7.54 -11.28 9.90
C GLU A 64 7.49 -10.96 8.39
N PRO A 65 7.36 -11.98 7.50
CA PRO A 65 7.18 -11.76 6.06
C PRO A 65 6.01 -10.83 5.75
N ILE A 66 6.13 -9.99 4.72
CA ILE A 66 5.12 -8.97 4.39
C ILE A 66 3.74 -9.58 4.08
N HIS A 67 3.70 -10.75 3.47
CA HIS A 67 2.46 -11.44 3.14
C HIS A 67 1.67 -11.85 4.39
N ASP A 68 2.36 -12.38 5.40
CA ASP A 68 1.75 -12.81 6.66
C ASP A 68 1.18 -11.61 7.42
N ARG A 69 1.93 -10.51 7.45
CA ARG A 69 1.50 -9.23 8.03
C ARG A 69 0.22 -8.69 7.39
N ILE A 70 0.18 -8.65 6.06
CA ILE A 70 -1.00 -8.18 5.31
C ILE A 70 -2.18 -9.10 5.59
N SER A 71 -1.97 -10.41 5.56
CA SER A 71 -3.02 -11.41 5.80
C SER A 71 -3.63 -11.24 7.21
N ARG A 72 -2.80 -11.20 8.25
CA ARG A 72 -3.22 -11.01 9.64
C ARG A 72 -4.00 -9.71 9.85
N ASN A 73 -3.45 -8.58 9.39
CA ASN A 73 -4.10 -7.27 9.54
C ASN A 73 -5.46 -7.23 8.82
N THR A 74 -5.53 -7.83 7.63
CA THR A 74 -6.76 -7.91 6.83
C THR A 74 -7.80 -8.79 7.52
N SER A 75 -7.41 -9.98 7.99
CA SER A 75 -8.30 -10.87 8.74
C SER A 75 -8.84 -10.20 10.00
N GLN A 76 -8.01 -9.49 10.74
CA GLN A 76 -8.41 -8.76 11.94
C GLN A 76 -9.42 -7.65 11.59
N ALA A 77 -9.12 -6.79 10.61
CA ALA A 77 -10.03 -5.73 10.19
C ALA A 77 -11.39 -6.26 9.67
N LEU A 78 -11.37 -7.33 8.87
CA LEU A 78 -12.59 -7.98 8.38
C LEU A 78 -13.40 -8.62 9.52
N SER A 79 -12.74 -9.17 10.54
CA SER A 79 -13.44 -9.72 11.70
C SER A 79 -14.18 -8.64 12.49
N SER A 80 -13.55 -7.48 12.69
CA SER A 80 -14.18 -6.32 13.36
C SER A 80 -15.38 -5.77 12.59
N LEU A 81 -15.33 -5.79 11.25
CA LEU A 81 -16.44 -5.35 10.41
C LEU A 81 -17.62 -6.32 10.39
N ARG A 82 -17.40 -7.62 10.61
CA ARG A 82 -18.46 -8.65 10.63
C ARG A 82 -19.24 -8.70 11.96
N GLN A 83 -18.77 -8.01 13.00
CA GLN A 83 -19.43 -7.95 14.31
C GLN A 83 -20.33 -6.71 14.47
N LEU A 84 -20.49 -5.91 13.42
CA LEU A 84 -21.49 -4.84 13.28
C LEU A 84 -22.73 -5.38 12.55
#